data_AF-A0A418KK44-F1
#
_entry.id   AF-A0A418KK44-F1
#
_cell.length_a   1.000
_cell.length_b   1.000
_cell.length_c   1.000
_cell.angle_alpha   90.00
_cell.angle_beta   90.00
_cell.angle_gamma   90.00
#
_symmetry.space_group_name_H-M   'P 1'
#
loop_
_entity.id
_entity.type
_entity.pdbx_description
1 polymer ?
#
loop_
_entity_poly.entity_id
_entity_poly.type
_entity_poly.pdbx_seq_one_letter_code
_entity_poly.pdbx_strand_id
1 'polypeptide(L)' 'MANLTLKIDDDLLRRARIQALEQGTSVNAVIRRYLEAFTGGDHRAQGLHRFLALAGETPTGSGPEGRTWSRDDLYDR' A
#
# COMPACT_ATOMS: atom_id res chain seq x y z
N MET A 1 -10.57 -21.77 10.41
CA MET A 1 -11.00 -20.36 10.59
C MET A 1 -11.23 -20.13 12.08
N ALA A 2 -10.86 -18.95 12.58
CA ALA A 2 -11.10 -18.54 13.97
C ALA A 2 -12.24 -17.51 14.01
N ASN A 3 -13.01 -17.51 15.11
CA ASN A 3 -14.08 -16.54 15.33
C ASN A 3 -13.60 -15.46 16.30
N LEU A 4 -13.94 -14.20 16.00
CA LEU A 4 -13.69 -13.04 16.85
C LEU A 4 -15.02 -12.46 17.32
N THR A 5 -15.21 -12.32 18.63
CA THR A 5 -16.37 -11.66 19.22
C THR A 5 -15.93 -10.34 19.85
N LEU A 6 -16.57 -9.24 19.46
CA LEU A 6 -16.28 -7.90 19.96
C LEU A 6 -17.53 -7.35 20.65
N LYS A 7 -17.37 -6.76 21.83
CA LYS A 7 -18.40 -5.90 22.42
C LYS A 7 -18.19 -4.48 21.90
N ILE A 8 -19.20 -3.93 21.25
CA ILE A 8 -19.20 -2.60 20.66
C ILE A 8 -20.54 -1.96 20.93
N ASP A 9 -20.56 -0.63 20.95
CA ASP A 9 -21.79 0.13 21.11
C ASP A 9 -22.80 -0.20 19.98
N ASP A 10 -24.07 -0.36 20.36
CA ASP A 10 -25.12 -0.80 19.44
C ASP A 10 -25.41 0.24 18.35
N ASP A 11 -25.37 1.53 18.67
CA ASP A 11 -25.57 2.58 17.67
C ASP A 11 -24.40 2.63 16.69
N LEU A 12 -23.18 2.47 17.18
CA LEU A 12 -21.99 2.36 16.33
C LEU A 12 -22.10 1.17 15.37
N LEU A 13 -22.47 -0.01 15.87
CA LEU A 13 -22.64 -1.21 15.04
C LEU A 13 -23.75 -1.01 14.00
N ARG A 14 -24.86 -0.40 14.38
CA ARG A 14 -25.97 -0.09 13.46
C ARG A 14 -25.51 0.83 12.32
N ARG A 15 -24.82 1.93 12.64
CA ARG A 15 -24.28 2.85 11.62
C ARG A 15 -23.27 2.17 10.70
N ALA A 16 -22.36 1.37 11.26
CA ALA A 16 -21.40 0.61 10.47
C ALA A 16 -22.07 -0.38 9.51
N ARG A 17 -23.18 -1.02 9.92
CA ARG A 17 -23.95 -1.92 9.06
C ARG A 17 -24.63 -1.19 7.91
N ILE A 18 -25.24 -0.04 8.16
CA ILE A 18 -25.86 0.78 7.12
C ILE A 18 -24.81 1.19 6.10
N GLN A 19 -23.69 1.75 6.55
CA GLN A 19 -22.61 2.19 5.67
C GLN A 19 -22.00 1.03 4.88
N ALA A 20 -21.82 -0.14 5.50
CA ALA A 20 -21.32 -1.32 4.81
C ALA A 20 -22.30 -1.77 3.71
N LEU A 21 -23.61 -1.75 3.99
CA LEU A 21 -24.63 -2.10 3.00
C LEU A 21 -24.64 -1.13 1.82
N GLU A 22 -24.56 0.17 2.06
CA GLU A 22 -24.45 1.21 1.02
C GLU A 22 -23.24 0.99 0.11
N GLN A 23 -22.14 0.46 0.67
CA GLN A 23 -20.91 0.12 -0.06
C GLN A 23 -20.93 -1.30 -0.68
N GLY A 24 -22.04 -2.02 -0.61
CA GLY A 24 -22.15 -3.39 -1.11
C GLY A 24 -21.24 -4.39 -0.38
N THR A 25 -20.95 -4.15 0.90
CA THR A 25 -20.06 -4.98 1.73
C THR A 25 -20.71 -5.33 3.07
N SER A 26 -19.95 -5.96 3.98
CA SER A 26 -20.39 -6.28 5.33
C SER A 26 -19.39 -5.78 6.37
N VAL A 27 -19.86 -5.54 7.59
CA VAL A 27 -19.00 -5.15 8.72
C VAL A 27 -17.90 -6.19 8.95
N ASN A 28 -18.19 -7.48 8.79
CA ASN A 28 -17.20 -8.55 8.91
C ASN A 28 -16.10 -8.45 7.84
N ALA A 29 -16.46 -8.10 6.60
CA ALA A 29 -15.49 -7.90 5.52
C ALA A 29 -14.61 -6.66 5.77
N VAL A 30 -15.20 -5.58 6.30
CA VAL A 30 -14.47 -4.37 6.70
C VAL A 30 -13.47 -4.66 7.82
N ILE A 31 -13.91 -5.32 8.89
CA ILE A 31 -13.01 -5.67 10.00
C ILE A 31 -11.93 -6.65 9.54
N ARG A 32 -12.26 -7.61 8.67
CA ARG A 32 -11.26 -8.52 8.10
C ARG A 32 -10.18 -7.75 7.34
N ARG A 33 -10.56 -6.87 6.41
CA ARG A 33 -9.60 -6.03 5.67
C ARG A 33 -8.77 -5.16 6.59
N TYR A 34 -9.39 -4.61 7.63
CA TYR A 34 -8.68 -3.81 8.62
C TYR A 34 -7.64 -4.64 9.37
N LEU A 35 -8.01 -5.83 9.84
CA LEU A 35 -7.10 -6.74 10.53
C LEU A 35 -5.99 -7.22 9.59
N GLU A 36 -6.29 -7.55 8.34
CA GLU A 36 -5.29 -7.91 7.32
C GLU A 36 -4.29 -6.77 7.08
N ALA A 37 -4.76 -5.52 7.02
CA ALA A 37 -3.89 -4.35 6.89
C ALA A 37 -3.09 -4.09 8.18
N PHE A 38 -3.72 -4.25 9.34
CA PHE A 38 -3.11 -4.05 10.66
C PHE A 38 -2.00 -5.08 10.93
N THR A 39 -2.24 -6.36 10.63
CA THR A 39 -1.23 -7.43 10.75
C THR A 39 -0.25 -7.44 9.58
N GLY A 40 -0.69 -6.93 8.43
CA GLY A 40 0.11 -6.73 7.23
C GLY A 40 1.11 -5.58 7.36
N GLY A 41 1.19 -4.93 8.53
CA GLY A 41 2.30 -4.13 9.02
C GLY A 41 3.09 -3.43 7.94
N ASP A 42 2.47 -2.49 7.23
CA ASP A 42 3.09 -1.60 6.27
C ASP A 42 4.17 -2.22 5.35
N HIS A 43 4.10 -3.52 4.99
CA HIS A 43 5.21 -4.17 4.28
C HIS A 43 5.45 -3.52 2.91
N ARG A 44 4.39 -2.94 2.32
CA ARG A 44 4.46 -2.20 1.07
C ARG A 44 5.13 -0.83 1.25
N ALA A 45 4.77 -0.02 2.26
CA ALA A 45 5.44 1.26 2.44
C ALA A 45 6.80 1.12 3.13
N GLN A 46 7.03 0.13 3.99
CA GLN A 46 8.36 -0.29 4.43
C GLN A 46 9.23 -0.79 3.28
N GLY A 47 8.65 -1.57 2.35
CA GLY A 47 9.33 -2.02 1.14
C GLY A 47 9.69 -0.85 0.23
N LEU A 48 8.76 0.10 0.03
CA LEU A 48 9.00 1.32 -0.72
C LEU A 48 10.05 2.21 -0.04
N HIS A 49 9.99 2.38 1.28
CA HIS A 49 10.97 3.13 2.04
C HIS A 49 12.36 2.51 1.93
N ARG A 50 12.49 1.18 2.08
CA ARG A 50 13.76 0.48 1.89
C ARG A 50 14.28 0.60 0.46
N PHE A 51 13.40 0.50 -0.52
CA PHE A 51 13.77 0.68 -1.93
C PHE A 51 14.31 2.09 -2.19
N LEU A 52 13.62 3.14 -1.71
CA LEU A 52 14.03 4.53 -1.89
C LEU A 52 15.35 4.84 -1.17
N ALA A 53 15.55 4.30 0.05
CA ALA A 53 16.80 4.45 0.77
C ALA A 53 17.98 3.84 -0.01
N LEU A 54 17.83 2.60 -0.48
CA LEU A 54 18.85 1.93 -1.30
C LEU A 54 19.11 2.68 -2.63
N ALA A 55 18.06 3.18 -3.28
CA ALA A 55 18.19 3.93 -4.52
C ALA A 55 18.93 5.26 -4.32
N GLY A 56 18.77 5.92 -3.17
CA GLY A 56 19.48 7.16 -2.84
C GLY A 56 20.95 6.96 -2.45
N GLU A 57 21.28 5.82 -1.85
CA GLU A 57 22.67 5.48 -1.47
C GLU A 57 23.51 4.99 -2.66
N THR A 58 22.86 4.54 -3.73
CA THR A 58 23.56 3.99 -4.90
C THR A 58 23.82 5.10 -5.93
N PRO A 59 25.05 5.28 -6.44
CA PRO A 59 25.34 6.19 -7.55
C PRO A 59 24.87 5.60 -8.89
N THR A 60 23.61 5.18 -8.96
CA THR A 60 22.93 4.72 -10.18
C THR A 60 22.30 5.92 -10.88
N GLY A 61 22.95 6.37 -11.95
CA GLY A 61 22.52 7.50 -12.76
C GLY A 61 23.49 7.73 -13.91
N SER A 62 23.26 8.74 -14.73
CA SER A 62 24.13 9.07 -15.85
C SER A 62 25.41 9.83 -15.43
N GLY A 63 25.86 9.66 -14.18
CA GLY A 63 26.97 10.41 -13.61
C GLY A 63 26.64 11.89 -13.36
N PRO A 64 27.62 12.68 -12.90
CA PRO A 64 27.44 14.09 -12.54
C PRO A 64 26.98 14.98 -13.69
N GLU A 65 27.35 14.62 -14.92
CA GLU A 65 27.01 15.38 -16.13
C GLU A 65 25.64 15.00 -16.72
N GLY A 66 24.95 14.02 -16.10
CA GLY A 66 23.67 13.54 -16.61
C GLY A 66 23.81 12.77 -17.92
N ARG A 67 22.68 12.53 -18.57
CA ARG A 67 22.64 11.71 -19.80
C ARG A 67 23.28 12.50 -20.94
N THR A 68 24.35 11.95 -21.53
CA THR A 68 25.11 12.59 -22.61
C THR A 68 24.70 12.16 -24.02
N TRP A 69 23.79 11.21 -24.15
CA TRP A 69 23.37 10.63 -25.42
C TRP A 69 21.85 10.54 -25.52
N SER A 70 21.34 10.70 -26.73
CA SER A 70 19.95 10.49 -27.11
C SER A 70 19.76 9.10 -27.70
N ARG A 71 18.52 8.59 -27.70
CA ARG A 71 18.20 7.29 -28.31
C ARG A 71 18.58 7.23 -29.79
N ASP A 72 18.55 8.37 -30.47
CA ASP A 72 18.80 8.47 -31.91
C ASP A 72 20.30 8.32 -32.22
N ASP A 73 21.18 8.78 -31.31
CA ASP A 73 22.64 8.65 -31.39
C ASP A 73 23.12 7.17 -31.43
N LEU A 74 22.27 6.22 -31.04
CA LEU A 74 22.56 4.79 -31.09
C LEU A 74 22.38 4.18 -32.49
N TYR A 75 21.59 4.81 -33.36
CA TYR A 75 21.24 4.28 -34.68
C TYR A 75 22.23 4.67 -35.78
N ASP A 76 23.10 5.64 -35.52
CA ASP A 76 24.11 6.14 -36.46
C ASP A 76 25.41 5.31 -36.47
N ARG A 77 25.36 4.03 -36.10
CA ARG A 77 26.50 3.10 -36.12
C ARG A 77 26.45 2.14 -37.29
#